data_AF-A0A0C9TA28-F1
#
_entry.id   AF-A0A0C9TA28-F1
#
_cell.length_a   1.000
_cell.length_b   1.000
_cell.length_c   1.000
_cell.angle_alpha   90.00
_cell.angle_beta   90.00
_cell.angle_gamma   90.00
#
_symmetry.space_group_name_H-M   'P 1'
#
loop_
_entity.id
_entity.type
_entity.pdbx_description
1 polymer ?
#
loop_
_entity_poly.entity_id
_entity_poly.type
_entity_poly.pdbx_seq_one_letter_code
_entity_poly.pdbx_strand_id
1 'polypeptide(L)'
;MSASILLRSTLPKTFASTTGRIVLRSALQVRHGSSSTPHYVPGGPIYQGTVNDPTTFPPPSKTHGSYHWAFERLLSAALVPMTAAAFATSGTAYPVLDGLLGISLVMHSHIGFDSMVVDYLHKRKFPIIGPVITWTLRTATVGVLVGVYQFNTNDIGLTELIAKVWAA
;
A
#
# COMPACT_ATOMS: atom_id res chain seq x y z
N MET A 1 5.63 30.33 83.29
CA MET A 1 5.64 29.72 81.94
C MET A 1 4.52 28.67 81.95
N SER A 2 3.25 29.08 81.90
CA SER A 2 2.40 29.21 80.69
C SER A 2 2.12 27.85 80.04
N ALA A 3 0.92 27.43 79.66
CA ALA A 3 -0.48 27.84 79.84
C ALA A 3 -1.27 26.69 79.20
N SER A 4 -2.18 26.01 79.91
CA SER A 4 -3.00 24.94 79.33
C SER A 4 -4.30 25.53 78.80
N ILE A 5 -4.41 25.64 77.48
CA ILE A 5 -5.51 26.30 76.77
C ILE A 5 -6.75 25.39 76.69
N LEU A 6 -7.89 26.06 76.86
CA LEU A 6 -9.26 25.59 76.91
C LEU A 6 -9.78 25.03 75.57
N LEU A 7 -10.55 23.95 75.70
CA LEU A 7 -11.87 23.68 75.12
C LEU A 7 -12.39 24.63 74.01
N ARG A 8 -12.69 24.07 72.82
CA ARG A 8 -14.00 24.21 72.12
C ARG A 8 -14.00 23.44 70.80
N SER A 9 -14.71 22.31 70.75
CA SER A 9 -15.24 21.75 69.50
C SER A 9 -16.58 22.43 69.19
N THR A 10 -16.62 23.30 68.20
CA THR A 10 -17.87 23.84 67.65
C THR A 10 -18.35 22.93 66.53
N LEU A 11 -19.21 21.97 66.87
CA LEU A 11 -20.04 21.28 65.88
C LEU A 11 -21.34 22.08 65.69
N PRO A 12 -21.59 22.72 64.54
CA PRO A 12 -22.94 23.07 64.17
C PRO A 12 -23.68 21.82 63.68
N LYS A 13 -24.72 21.44 64.42
CA LYS A 13 -25.83 20.64 63.91
C LYS A 13 -26.80 21.57 63.16
N THR A 14 -27.53 20.99 62.21
CA THR A 14 -28.58 21.57 61.32
C THR A 14 -28.01 22.12 60.00
N PHE A 15 -28.46 21.68 58.82
CA PHE A 15 -29.85 21.63 58.35
C PHE A 15 -30.26 20.30 57.69
N ALA A 16 -31.53 19.95 57.89
CA ALA A 16 -32.21 18.83 57.29
C ALA A 16 -32.66 19.13 55.85
N SER A 17 -32.54 18.12 54.99
CA SER A 17 -33.52 17.72 53.97
C SER A 17 -34.22 18.84 53.18
N THR A 18 -33.74 19.11 51.97
CA THR A 18 -34.61 19.53 50.88
C THR A 18 -34.36 18.63 49.67
N THR A 19 -35.33 17.74 49.47
CA THR A 19 -35.71 17.10 48.21
C THR A 19 -35.23 17.86 46.98
N GLY A 20 -34.30 17.27 46.23
CA GLY A 20 -33.81 17.79 44.97
C GLY A 20 -33.23 16.66 44.14
N ARG A 21 -34.10 15.77 43.66
CA ARG A 21 -33.81 14.66 42.75
C ARG A 21 -33.31 15.17 41.38
N ILE A 22 -32.13 15.78 41.29
CA ILE A 22 -31.58 16.24 40.01
C ILE A 22 -30.06 16.17 40.09
N VAL A 23 -29.44 15.00 39.80
CA VAL A 23 -28.09 14.90 39.18
C VAL A 23 -27.86 13.50 38.57
N LEU A 24 -28.54 12.43 39.00
CA LEU A 24 -28.25 11.06 38.49
C LEU A 24 -28.94 10.67 37.16
N ARG A 25 -29.13 11.59 36.21
CA ARG A 25 -29.68 11.27 34.87
C ARG A 25 -28.73 11.52 33.70
N SER A 26 -27.45 11.75 33.94
CA SER A 26 -26.45 11.90 32.87
C SER A 26 -25.61 10.64 32.59
N ALA A 27 -25.72 9.58 33.41
CA ALA A 27 -24.82 8.42 33.33
C ALA A 27 -25.33 7.25 32.45
N LEU A 28 -26.47 7.37 31.78
CA LEU A 28 -27.00 6.32 30.90
C LEU A 28 -27.41 6.89 29.54
N GLN A 29 -26.50 7.58 28.87
CA GLN A 29 -26.53 7.50 27.41
C GLN A 29 -26.07 6.10 27.04
N VAL A 30 -27.01 5.16 27.01
CA VAL A 30 -26.85 3.90 26.29
C VAL A 30 -26.59 4.31 24.85
N ARG A 31 -25.31 4.42 24.48
CA ARG A 31 -24.88 4.54 23.10
C ARG A 31 -25.36 3.24 22.46
N HIS A 32 -26.54 3.27 21.86
CA HIS A 32 -26.96 2.25 20.93
C HIS A 32 -25.91 2.29 19.82
N GLY A 33 -24.86 1.48 19.97
CA GLY A 33 -23.98 1.16 18.87
C GLY A 33 -24.88 0.57 17.83
N SER A 34 -25.23 1.35 16.82
CA SER A 34 -25.83 0.81 15.61
C SER A 34 -24.78 -0.16 15.08
N SER A 35 -24.94 -1.44 15.40
CA SER A 35 -24.30 -2.51 14.65
C SER A 35 -25.00 -2.57 13.30
N SER A 36 -24.81 -1.51 12.51
CA SER A 36 -25.01 -1.59 11.08
C SER A 36 -23.94 -2.55 10.60
N THR A 37 -24.24 -3.84 10.62
CA THR A 37 -23.57 -4.78 9.74
C THR A 37 -23.71 -4.15 8.36
N PRO A 38 -22.60 -3.75 7.71
CA PRO A 38 -22.72 -3.14 6.40
C PRO A 38 -23.36 -4.19 5.50
N HIS A 39 -24.62 -3.94 5.14
CA HIS A 39 -25.37 -4.83 4.27
C HIS A 39 -24.59 -4.92 2.97
N TYR A 40 -24.13 -6.12 2.62
CA TYR A 40 -23.40 -6.33 1.38
C TYR A 40 -24.30 -5.92 0.21
N VAL A 41 -23.91 -4.86 -0.50
CA VAL A 41 -24.55 -4.45 -1.75
C VAL A 41 -23.72 -5.03 -2.89
N PRO A 42 -24.30 -5.87 -3.77
CA PRO A 42 -23.59 -6.35 -4.95
C PRO A 42 -23.04 -5.18 -5.78
N GLY A 43 -21.72 -5.13 -5.94
CA GLY A 43 -21.01 -4.04 -6.64
C GLY A 43 -20.69 -2.80 -5.79
N GLY A 44 -21.12 -2.75 -4.52
CA GLY A 44 -20.82 -1.67 -3.58
C GLY A 44 -19.47 -1.83 -2.86
N PRO A 45 -18.99 -0.80 -2.16
CA PRO A 45 -17.76 -0.88 -1.36
C PRO A 45 -17.92 -1.86 -0.20
N ILE A 46 -16.91 -2.71 0.04
CA ILE A 46 -16.85 -3.60 1.20
C ILE A 46 -16.35 -2.76 2.39
N TYR A 47 -17.27 -2.30 3.24
CA TYR A 47 -16.95 -1.59 4.47
C TYR A 47 -16.60 -2.59 5.59
N GLN A 48 -15.57 -2.27 6.38
CA GLN A 48 -15.30 -2.95 7.64
C GLN A 48 -15.65 -1.99 8.77
N GLY A 49 -16.56 -2.40 9.65
CA GLY A 49 -17.03 -1.56 10.77
C GLY A 49 -18.18 -0.61 10.44
N THR A 50 -18.46 0.29 11.38
CA THR A 50 -19.46 1.36 11.32
C THR A 50 -18.84 2.68 10.85
N VAL A 51 -19.68 3.66 10.49
CA VAL A 51 -19.24 5.01 10.04
C VAL A 51 -18.35 5.73 11.07
N ASN A 52 -18.46 5.37 12.36
CA ASN A 52 -17.71 6.01 13.44
C ASN A 52 -16.45 5.23 13.84
N ASP A 53 -16.17 4.08 13.22
CA ASP A 53 -15.00 3.28 13.57
C ASP A 53 -13.75 3.83 12.87
N PRO A 54 -12.62 3.99 13.59
CA PRO A 54 -11.40 4.50 12.99
C PRO A 54 -10.87 3.51 11.96
N THR A 55 -10.48 4.01 10.78
CA THR A 55 -9.78 3.19 9.79
C THR A 55 -8.38 2.86 10.30
N THR A 56 -8.04 1.57 10.34
CA THR A 56 -6.68 1.16 10.68
C THR A 56 -5.73 1.54 9.55
N PHE A 57 -4.77 2.42 9.82
CA PHE A 57 -3.70 2.71 8.87
C PHE A 57 -2.52 1.75 9.12
N PRO A 58 -1.92 1.17 8.07
CA PRO A 58 -0.68 0.46 8.23
C PRO A 58 0.42 1.44 8.71
N PRO A 59 1.42 0.95 9.46
CA PRO A 59 2.54 1.78 9.88
C PRO A 59 3.25 2.38 8.66
N PRO A 60 3.68 3.65 8.71
CA PRO A 60 4.28 4.31 7.57
C PRO A 60 5.60 3.61 7.18
N SER A 61 5.75 3.34 5.88
CA SER A 61 6.98 2.76 5.33
C SER A 61 7.41 3.54 4.08
N LYS A 62 8.62 4.09 4.12
CA LYS A 62 9.19 4.81 2.97
C LYS A 62 9.43 3.89 1.77
N THR A 63 9.70 2.61 2.01
CA THR A 63 9.94 1.63 0.94
C THR A 63 8.68 1.32 0.15
N HIS A 64 7.49 1.35 0.76
CA HIS A 64 6.20 1.17 0.08
C HIS A 64 5.65 2.46 -0.54
N GLY A 65 6.23 3.62 -0.20
CA GLY A 65 5.77 4.92 -0.68
C GLY A 65 6.84 5.63 -1.50
N SER A 66 7.49 6.61 -0.87
CA SER A 66 8.37 7.56 -1.55
C SER A 66 9.53 6.92 -2.31
N TYR A 67 10.16 5.87 -1.77
CA TYR A 67 11.28 5.21 -2.44
C TYR A 67 10.84 4.40 -3.65
N HIS A 68 9.72 3.69 -3.55
CA HIS A 68 9.14 2.96 -4.69
C HIS A 68 8.80 3.93 -5.83
N TRP A 69 8.10 5.02 -5.49
CA TRP A 69 7.76 6.06 -6.47
C TRP A 69 9.00 6.69 -7.11
N ALA A 70 10.00 7.06 -6.32
CA ALA A 70 11.22 7.67 -6.85
C ALA A 70 11.98 6.70 -7.77
N PHE A 71 12.07 5.42 -7.39
CA PHE A 71 12.69 4.39 -8.21
C PHE A 71 11.97 4.22 -9.55
N GLU A 72 10.64 4.14 -9.55
CA GLU A 72 9.85 4.04 -10.79
C GLU A 72 10.11 5.21 -11.74
N ARG A 73 10.10 6.44 -11.20
CA ARG A 73 10.33 7.64 -12.02
C ARG A 73 11.75 7.65 -12.58
N LEU A 74 12.74 7.29 -11.77
CA LEU A 74 14.13 7.21 -12.21
C LEU A 74 14.34 6.14 -13.29
N LEU A 75 13.79 4.94 -13.08
CA LEU A 75 13.85 3.84 -14.05
C LEU A 75 13.21 4.25 -15.39
N SER A 76 12.04 4.89 -15.32
CA SER A 76 11.32 5.37 -16.51
C SER A 76 12.10 6.47 -17.24
N ALA A 77 12.69 7.42 -16.50
CA ALA A 77 13.51 8.47 -17.08
C ALA A 77 14.79 7.92 -17.72
N ALA A 78 15.43 6.92 -17.09
CA ALA A 78 16.65 6.28 -17.59
C ALA A 78 16.41 5.45 -18.86
N LEU A 79 15.21 4.86 -19.02
CA LEU A 79 14.84 4.10 -20.21
C LEU A 79 14.85 4.94 -21.50
N VAL A 80 14.58 6.25 -21.41
CA VAL A 80 14.55 7.14 -22.58
C VAL A 80 15.91 7.23 -23.30
N PRO A 81 17.00 7.71 -22.66
CA PRO A 81 18.31 7.76 -23.31
C PRO A 81 18.87 6.36 -23.58
N MET A 82 18.55 5.35 -22.77
CA MET A 82 19.02 3.98 -23.00
C MET A 82 18.41 3.37 -24.26
N THR A 83 17.13 3.65 -24.54
CA THR A 83 16.48 3.22 -25.79
C THR A 83 17.11 3.92 -27.00
N ALA A 84 17.41 5.21 -26.90
CA ALA A 84 18.10 5.94 -27.95
C ALA A 84 19.51 5.40 -28.21
N ALA A 85 20.26 5.08 -27.15
CA ALA A 85 21.57 4.45 -27.26
C ALA A 85 21.47 3.08 -27.96
N ALA A 86 20.54 2.24 -27.52
CA ALA A 86 20.29 0.93 -28.10
C ALA A 86 19.84 0.98 -29.57
N PHE A 87 19.18 2.05 -30.01
CA PHE A 87 18.82 2.25 -31.41
C PHE A 87 20.04 2.61 -32.28
N ALA A 88 21.01 3.34 -31.73
CA ALA A 88 22.22 3.75 -32.44
C ALA A 88 23.32 2.67 -32.44
N THR A 89 23.15 1.60 -31.66
CA THR A 89 24.14 0.52 -31.49
C THR A 89 23.54 -0.84 -31.85
N SER A 90 24.35 -1.82 -32.22
CA SER A 90 23.89 -3.22 -32.34
C SER A 90 24.10 -3.97 -31.02
N GLY A 91 23.13 -4.82 -30.65
CA GLY A 91 23.22 -5.71 -29.49
C GLY A 91 24.40 -6.67 -29.54
N THR A 92 24.85 -7.05 -30.74
CA THR A 92 26.03 -7.91 -30.91
C THR A 92 27.34 -7.21 -30.53
N ALA A 93 27.44 -5.90 -30.78
CA ALA A 93 28.61 -5.11 -30.43
C ALA A 93 28.61 -4.68 -28.95
N TYR A 94 27.41 -4.49 -28.37
CA TYR A 94 27.23 -4.02 -27.00
C TYR A 94 26.23 -4.88 -26.21
N PRO A 95 26.55 -6.17 -25.95
CA PRO A 95 25.63 -7.11 -25.30
C PRO A 95 25.25 -6.71 -23.88
N VAL A 96 26.12 -5.98 -23.18
CA VAL A 96 25.82 -5.43 -21.85
C VAL A 96 24.74 -4.35 -21.91
N LEU A 97 24.80 -3.47 -22.91
CA LEU A 97 23.77 -2.44 -23.10
C LEU A 97 22.42 -3.10 -23.45
N ASP A 98 22.44 -4.11 -24.31
CA ASP A 98 21.26 -4.88 -24.71
C ASP A 98 20.63 -5.61 -23.51
N GLY A 99 21.45 -6.22 -22.65
CA GLY A 99 21.02 -6.82 -21.40
C GLY A 99 20.45 -5.82 -20.39
N LEU A 100 21.11 -4.66 -20.21
CA LEU A 100 20.63 -3.60 -19.32
C LEU A 100 19.30 -3.02 -19.80
N LEU A 101 19.14 -2.81 -21.11
CA LEU A 101 17.88 -2.39 -21.71
C LEU A 101 16.79 -3.43 -21.43
N GLY A 102 17.06 -4.71 -21.72
CA GLY A 102 16.12 -5.80 -21.50
C GLY A 102 15.66 -5.91 -20.04
N ILE A 103 16.59 -5.93 -19.09
CA ILE A 103 16.27 -6.01 -17.65
C ILE A 103 15.46 -4.79 -17.21
N SER A 104 15.89 -3.59 -17.59
CA SER A 104 15.21 -2.36 -17.17
C SER A 104 13.80 -2.27 -17.73
N LEU A 105 13.59 -2.70 -18.98
CA LEU A 105 12.29 -2.75 -19.61
C LEU A 105 11.36 -3.76 -18.91
N VAL A 106 11.87 -4.94 -18.56
CA VAL A 106 11.12 -5.96 -17.82
C VAL A 106 10.74 -5.45 -16.44
N MET A 107 11.64 -4.81 -15.71
CA MET A 107 11.37 -4.24 -14.39
C MET A 107 10.33 -3.12 -14.46
N HIS A 108 10.44 -2.22 -15.44
CA HIS A 108 9.45 -1.15 -15.65
C HIS A 108 8.07 -1.73 -15.97
N SER A 109 8.02 -2.74 -16.83
CA SER A 109 6.78 -3.44 -17.19
C SER A 109 6.15 -4.18 -16.01
N HIS A 110 6.97 -4.84 -15.17
CA HIS A 110 6.50 -5.51 -13.96
C HIS A 110 5.78 -4.54 -13.02
N ILE A 111 6.37 -3.36 -12.75
CA ILE A 111 5.78 -2.38 -11.85
C ILE A 111 4.50 -1.77 -12.45
N GLY A 112 4.49 -1.52 -13.76
CA GLY A 112 3.28 -1.06 -14.48
C GLY A 112 2.14 -2.07 -14.38
N PHE A 113 2.42 -3.35 -14.63
CA PHE A 113 1.42 -4.41 -14.50
C PHE A 113 0.99 -4.65 -13.06
N ASP A 114 1.89 -4.56 -12.07
CA ASP A 114 1.51 -4.67 -10.66
C ASP A 114 0.55 -3.56 -10.25
N SER A 115 0.75 -2.33 -10.76
CA SER A 115 -0.17 -1.21 -10.57
C SER A 115 -1.57 -1.53 -11.13
N MET A 116 -1.66 -2.10 -12.34
CA MET A 116 -2.94 -2.54 -12.91
C MET A 116 -3.62 -3.63 -12.07
N VAL A 117 -2.84 -4.58 -11.53
CA VAL A 117 -3.37 -5.65 -10.68
C VAL A 117 -3.91 -5.09 -9.36
N VAL A 118 -3.18 -4.16 -8.73
CA VAL A 118 -3.60 -3.51 -7.49
C VAL A 118 -4.86 -2.67 -7.68
N ASP A 119 -5.00 -1.98 -8.81
CA ASP A 119 -6.13 -1.09 -9.09
C ASP A 119 -7.39 -1.86 -9.51
N TYR A 120 -7.26 -2.86 -10.38
CA TYR A 120 -8.41 -3.51 -11.01
C TYR A 120 -8.71 -4.92 -10.47
N LEU A 121 -7.70 -5.65 -9.99
CA LEU A 121 -7.82 -7.04 -9.56
C LEU A 121 -7.49 -7.24 -8.08
N HIS A 122 -7.77 -6.21 -7.27
CA HIS A 122 -7.44 -6.23 -5.85
C HIS A 122 -8.11 -7.41 -5.10
N LYS A 123 -7.33 -8.08 -4.23
CA LYS A 123 -7.75 -9.27 -3.46
C LYS A 123 -9.02 -9.08 -2.61
N ARG A 124 -9.31 -7.85 -2.16
CA ARG A 124 -10.54 -7.51 -1.42
C ARG A 124 -11.80 -7.78 -2.24
N LYS A 125 -11.76 -7.51 -3.56
CA LYS A 125 -12.88 -7.74 -4.48
C LYS A 125 -12.77 -9.11 -5.15
N PHE A 126 -11.55 -9.53 -5.49
CA PHE A 126 -11.27 -10.77 -6.19
C PHE A 126 -10.32 -11.66 -5.35
N PRO A 127 -10.84 -12.38 -4.34
CA PRO A 127 -9.99 -13.11 -3.39
C PRO A 127 -9.23 -14.29 -3.99
N ILE A 128 -9.70 -14.82 -5.13
CA ILE A 128 -9.05 -15.93 -5.85
C ILE A 128 -8.19 -15.40 -7.00
N ILE A 129 -8.81 -14.65 -7.92
CA ILE A 129 -8.14 -14.18 -9.14
C ILE A 129 -7.00 -13.20 -8.82
N GLY A 130 -7.19 -12.30 -7.84
CA GLY A 130 -6.16 -11.31 -7.48
C GLY A 130 -4.83 -11.98 -7.12
N PRO A 131 -4.78 -12.86 -6.10
CA PRO A 131 -3.55 -13.58 -5.75
C PRO A 131 -2.96 -14.44 -6.88
N VAL A 132 -3.81 -15.13 -7.66
CA VAL A 132 -3.35 -15.94 -8.79
C VAL A 132 -2.64 -15.09 -9.84
N ILE A 133 -3.20 -13.93 -10.19
CA ILE A 133 -2.60 -13.02 -11.17
C ILE A 133 -1.33 -12.37 -10.61
N THR A 134 -1.29 -11.98 -9.33
CA THR A 134 -0.07 -11.47 -8.70
C THR A 134 1.09 -12.48 -8.79
N TRP A 135 0.83 -13.75 -8.51
CA TRP A 135 1.85 -14.80 -8.63
C TRP A 135 2.22 -15.09 -10.08
N THR A 136 1.24 -15.10 -10.98
CA THR A 136 1.47 -15.26 -12.42
C THR A 136 2.40 -14.16 -12.94
N LEU A 137 2.15 -12.90 -12.59
CA LEU A 137 2.99 -11.76 -12.98
C LEU A 137 4.43 -11.94 -12.48
N ARG A 138 4.62 -12.34 -11.22
CA ARG A 138 5.95 -12.58 -10.64
C ARG A 138 6.68 -13.71 -11.34
N THR A 139 6.01 -14.84 -11.56
CA THR A 139 6.60 -15.99 -12.27
C THR A 139 6.93 -15.63 -13.72
N ALA A 140 6.05 -14.93 -14.42
CA ALA A 140 6.30 -14.44 -15.77
C ALA A 140 7.51 -13.51 -15.82
N THR A 141 7.63 -12.60 -14.84
CA THR A 141 8.77 -11.66 -14.75
C THR A 141 10.09 -12.41 -14.61
N VAL A 142 10.16 -13.39 -13.70
CA VAL A 142 11.35 -14.25 -13.56
C VAL A 142 11.64 -15.03 -14.84
N GLY A 143 10.62 -15.64 -15.44
CA GLY A 143 10.77 -16.39 -16.69
C GLY A 143 11.30 -15.52 -17.84
N VAL A 144 10.79 -14.30 -17.99
CA VAL A 144 11.26 -13.35 -18.99
C VAL A 144 12.69 -12.90 -18.70
N LEU A 145 13.06 -12.63 -17.43
CA LEU A 145 14.44 -12.29 -17.08
C LEU A 145 15.43 -13.42 -17.44
N VAL A 146 15.05 -14.68 -17.16
CA VAL A 146 15.85 -15.85 -17.58
C VAL A 146 15.94 -15.93 -19.10
N GLY A 147 14.83 -15.72 -19.82
CA GLY A 147 14.81 -15.70 -21.27
C GLY A 147 15.71 -14.61 -21.86
N VAL A 148 15.64 -13.38 -21.34
CA VAL A 148 16.50 -12.25 -21.73
C VAL A 148 17.98 -12.57 -21.48
N TYR A 149 18.31 -13.16 -20.33
CA TYR A 149 19.67 -13.60 -20.03
C TYR A 149 20.15 -14.65 -21.04
N GLN A 150 19.34 -15.67 -21.31
CA GLN A 150 19.68 -16.74 -22.25
C GLN A 150 19.87 -16.20 -23.66
N PHE A 151 19.00 -15.28 -24.09
CA PHE A 151 19.00 -14.68 -25.43
C PHE A 151 20.21 -13.77 -25.67
N ASN A 152 20.62 -13.00 -24.65
CA ASN A 152 21.81 -12.14 -24.76
C ASN A 152 23.13 -12.91 -24.59
N THR A 153 23.12 -14.07 -23.92
CA THR A 153 24.35 -14.83 -23.64
C THR A 153 24.61 -15.92 -24.69
N ASN A 154 23.56 -16.55 -25.21
CA ASN A 154 23.67 -17.74 -26.05
C ASN A 154 23.03 -17.56 -27.45
N ASP A 155 22.50 -16.37 -27.75
CA ASP A 155 21.91 -16.04 -29.04
C ASP A 155 22.37 -14.63 -29.49
N ILE A 156 21.75 -14.08 -30.54
CA ILE A 156 22.13 -12.83 -31.20
C ILE A 156 21.85 -11.56 -30.41
N GLY A 157 21.06 -11.62 -29.33
CA GLY A 157 20.64 -10.46 -28.55
C GLY A 157 19.31 -9.83 -29.01
N LEU A 158 18.67 -9.09 -28.10
CA LEU A 158 17.31 -8.54 -28.26
C LEU A 158 17.25 -7.50 -29.39
N THR A 159 18.12 -6.49 -29.36
CA THR A 159 18.12 -5.40 -30.35
C THR A 159 18.47 -5.91 -31.76
N GLU A 160 19.37 -6.89 -31.85
CA GLU A 160 19.72 -7.53 -33.12
C GLU A 160 18.56 -8.36 -33.67
N LEU A 161 17.83 -9.09 -32.83
CA LEU A 161 16.60 -9.76 -33.24
C LEU A 161 15.59 -8.76 -33.80
N ILE A 162 15.37 -7.63 -33.12
CA ILE A 162 14.44 -6.60 -33.58
C ILE A 162 14.88 -6.05 -34.94
N ALA A 163 16.18 -5.77 -35.12
CA ALA A 163 16.72 -5.30 -36.39
C ALA A 163 16.50 -6.30 -37.54
N LYS A 164 16.73 -7.60 -37.30
CA LYS A 164 16.52 -8.65 -38.29
C LYS A 164 15.04 -8.85 -38.63
N VAL A 165 14.16 -8.83 -37.63
CA VAL A 165 12.70 -8.94 -37.83
C VAL A 165 12.17 -7.75 -38.61
N TRP A 166 12.71 -6.55 -38.41
CA TRP A 166 12.29 -5.36 -39.15
C TRP A 166 12.60 -5.41 -40.65
N ALA A 167 13.67 -6.12 -41.03
CA ALA A 167 14.11 -6.27 -42.41
C ALA A 167 13.65 -7.58 -43.09
N ALA A 168 12.89 -8.42 -42.37
CA ALA A 168 12.35 -9.68 -42.86
C ALA A 168 11.06 -9.47 -43.69
#